data_AF-A0A532D2T0-F1
#
_entry.id   AF-A0A532D2T0-F1
#
_cell.length_a   1.000
_cell.length_b   1.000
_cell.length_c   1.000
_cell.angle_alpha   90.00
_cell.angle_beta   90.00
_cell.angle_gamma   90.00
#
_symmetry.space_group_name_H-M   'P 1'
#
loop_
_entity.id
_entity.type
_entity.pdbx_description
1 polymer ?
#
loop_
_entity_poly.entity_id
_entity_poly.type
_entity_poly.pdbx_seq_one_letter_code
_entity_poly.pdbx_strand_id
1 'polypeptide(L)'
;MRYLIEQRIHTLADNAVDQSSGQGFGFTCNEVELSAWQENLDQGYWTHQYWLARFNIEAGNVKEARREFGERLTKIACRIFVLSQCYMEWLDQPYFVLRSDCSCGVFRWTKPHGPVGLMFEENERWALEVLLENSEVPDAFYQYWKDATNTTGYSSKLLLMLSAIEALCKKNSSGTKYSIDFIKLEQILGKDLKEDLWGTKEDKGKGALRHRLVHGEYFEKLDHLTNYVNHLHSKIIAYFNGSILKNAVIHEGVVNPQRHPSGSAYHGHSLIRALGSSELNLGSILGGIDKDGRPDGRCYEILCDPQLLDNY
;
A
#
# COMPACT_ATOMS: atom_id res chain seq x y z
N MET A 1 -0.12 -27.60 -0.64
CA MET A 1 0.44 -27.47 -2.01
C MET A 1 1.69 -26.61 -1.94
N ARG A 2 2.70 -26.86 -2.78
CA ARG A 2 3.96 -26.11 -2.75
C ARG A 2 3.95 -24.97 -3.77
N TYR A 3 4.29 -23.77 -3.32
CA TYR A 3 4.35 -22.54 -4.12
C TYR A 3 5.77 -21.97 -4.08
N LEU A 4 6.23 -21.47 -5.22
CA LEU A 4 7.34 -20.55 -5.34
C LEU A 4 6.79 -19.14 -5.46
N ILE A 5 7.22 -18.24 -4.59
CA ILE A 5 6.86 -16.81 -4.65
C ILE A 5 8.13 -16.01 -4.86
N GLU A 6 8.07 -15.09 -5.82
CA GLU A 6 9.14 -14.15 -6.13
C GLU A 6 8.59 -12.73 -6.11
N GLN A 7 9.32 -11.79 -5.53
CA GLN A 7 8.89 -10.40 -5.44
C GLN A 7 10.05 -9.45 -5.63
N ARG A 8 9.85 -8.45 -6.49
CA ARG A 8 10.78 -7.34 -6.65
C ARG A 8 10.71 -6.43 -5.43
N ILE A 9 11.85 -5.97 -4.97
CA ILE A 9 12.01 -4.96 -3.93
C ILE A 9 12.80 -3.81 -4.52
N HIS A 10 12.16 -2.67 -4.73
CA HIS A 10 12.85 -1.47 -5.14
C HIS A 10 13.53 -0.84 -3.93
N THR A 11 14.83 -0.58 -3.99
CA THR A 11 15.57 -0.03 -2.86
C THR A 11 16.82 0.72 -3.33
N LEU A 12 17.30 1.63 -2.49
CA LEU A 12 18.58 2.31 -2.65
C LEU A 12 19.74 1.55 -1.98
N ALA A 13 19.46 0.48 -1.23
CA ALA A 13 20.49 -0.35 -0.66
C ALA A 13 21.09 -1.25 -1.74
N ASP A 14 22.42 -1.34 -1.79
CA ASP A 14 23.08 -2.34 -2.61
C ASP A 14 23.09 -3.69 -1.88
N ASN A 15 22.65 -4.77 -2.55
CA ASN A 15 22.84 -6.13 -2.02
C ASN A 15 24.21 -6.65 -2.46
N ALA A 16 25.23 -6.28 -1.71
CA ALA A 16 26.63 -6.65 -1.98
C ALA A 16 27.15 -7.74 -1.03
N VAL A 17 26.26 -8.52 -0.41
CA VAL A 17 26.66 -9.56 0.55
C VAL A 17 27.44 -10.65 -0.19
N ASP A 18 28.61 -10.99 0.37
CA ASP A 18 29.54 -12.03 -0.10
C ASP A 18 30.20 -11.82 -1.48
N GLN A 19 30.74 -10.62 -1.73
CA GLN A 19 31.56 -10.37 -2.94
C GLN A 19 32.83 -11.24 -3.02
N SER A 20 33.25 -11.85 -1.91
CA SER A 20 34.53 -12.57 -1.77
C SER A 20 34.52 -13.99 -2.33
N SER A 21 33.37 -14.65 -2.38
CA SER A 21 33.29 -16.09 -2.68
C SER A 21 33.12 -16.41 -4.16
N GLY A 22 32.83 -15.40 -5.01
CA GLY A 22 32.47 -15.61 -6.41
C GLY A 22 31.14 -16.35 -6.61
N GLN A 23 30.45 -16.73 -5.52
CA GLN A 23 29.06 -17.17 -5.55
C GLN A 23 28.19 -15.92 -5.50
N GLY A 24 27.11 -15.89 -6.29
CA GLY A 24 26.32 -14.69 -6.56
C GLY A 24 25.89 -13.90 -5.31
N PHE A 25 25.56 -12.63 -5.51
CA PHE A 25 25.29 -11.69 -4.43
C PHE A 25 23.91 -11.94 -3.81
N GLY A 26 23.89 -12.38 -2.56
CA GLY A 26 22.65 -12.61 -1.83
C GLY A 26 22.83 -13.24 -0.46
N PHE A 27 21.72 -13.41 0.24
CA PHE A 27 21.66 -14.08 1.53
C PHE A 27 20.26 -14.63 1.80
N THR A 28 20.17 -15.62 2.68
CA THR A 28 18.88 -16.16 3.14
C THR A 28 18.62 -15.71 4.56
N CYS A 29 17.44 -15.13 4.80
CA CYS A 29 16.98 -14.75 6.13
C CYS A 29 15.53 -15.18 6.32
N ASN A 30 15.22 -15.87 7.43
CA ASN A 30 13.86 -16.33 7.73
C ASN A 30 13.23 -17.11 6.55
N GLU A 31 14.05 -17.96 5.92
CA GLU A 31 13.75 -18.79 4.74
C GLU A 31 13.51 -18.02 3.43
N VAL A 32 13.54 -16.68 3.44
CA VAL A 32 13.47 -15.86 2.24
C VAL A 32 14.89 -15.63 1.72
N GLU A 33 15.12 -16.06 0.49
CA GLU A 33 16.34 -15.76 -0.27
C GLU A 33 16.23 -14.33 -0.83
N LEU A 34 17.23 -13.51 -0.55
CA LEU A 34 17.36 -12.14 -1.03
C LEU A 34 18.61 -12.04 -1.88
N SER A 35 18.45 -11.79 -3.17
CA SER A 35 19.55 -11.59 -4.09
C SER A 35 19.43 -10.25 -4.78
N ALA A 36 20.55 -9.73 -5.27
CA ALA A 36 20.47 -8.68 -6.25
C ALA A 36 19.99 -9.24 -7.59
N TRP A 37 19.29 -8.43 -8.38
CA TRP A 37 19.02 -8.82 -9.74
C TRP A 37 20.27 -8.70 -10.61
N GLN A 38 20.74 -9.84 -11.12
CA GLN A 38 21.89 -9.91 -12.01
C GLN A 38 21.48 -10.62 -13.28
N GLU A 39 21.42 -9.88 -14.38
CA GLU A 39 21.14 -10.46 -15.70
C GLU A 39 22.42 -11.02 -16.34
N ASN A 40 23.62 -10.57 -15.92
CA ASN A 40 24.87 -11.06 -16.49
C ASN A 40 26.11 -10.79 -15.59
N LEU A 41 26.71 -11.85 -15.03
CA LEU A 41 27.96 -11.77 -14.26
C LEU A 41 29.15 -11.34 -15.15
N ASP A 42 29.15 -11.71 -16.43
CA ASP A 42 30.25 -11.45 -17.37
C ASP A 42 30.32 -9.98 -17.82
N GLN A 43 29.25 -9.22 -17.63
CA GLN A 43 29.20 -7.80 -17.99
C GLN A 43 29.53 -6.86 -16.83
N GLY A 44 29.74 -7.38 -15.62
CA GLY A 44 30.30 -6.61 -14.49
C GLY A 44 29.47 -5.40 -14.01
N TYR A 45 28.23 -5.25 -14.47
CA TYR A 45 27.35 -4.14 -14.10
C TYR A 45 25.99 -4.65 -13.64
N TRP A 46 25.54 -4.10 -12.51
CA TRP A 46 24.17 -4.24 -12.01
C TRP A 46 23.24 -3.59 -13.03
N THR A 47 22.60 -4.39 -13.90
CA THR A 47 21.73 -3.82 -14.93
C THR A 47 20.46 -3.21 -14.32
N HIS A 48 20.01 -3.69 -13.14
CA HIS A 48 18.77 -3.22 -12.51
C HIS A 48 18.91 -2.92 -11.01
N GLN A 49 18.38 -1.77 -10.59
CA GLN A 49 18.39 -1.29 -9.19
C GLN A 49 17.21 -1.85 -8.38
N TYR A 50 17.20 -3.17 -8.16
CA TYR A 50 16.27 -3.83 -7.25
C TYR A 50 16.82 -5.13 -6.67
N TRP A 51 16.27 -5.53 -5.53
CA TRP A 51 16.50 -6.86 -4.95
C TRP A 51 15.36 -7.80 -5.35
N LEU A 52 15.68 -9.08 -5.47
CA LEU A 52 14.72 -10.15 -5.64
C LEU A 52 14.56 -10.91 -4.33
N ALA A 53 13.34 -10.99 -3.81
CA ALA A 53 12.99 -11.91 -2.75
C ALA A 53 12.37 -13.18 -3.32
N ARG A 54 12.83 -14.35 -2.87
CA ARG A 54 12.34 -15.66 -3.31
C ARG A 54 12.03 -16.54 -2.08
N PHE A 55 10.91 -17.26 -2.13
CA PHE A 55 10.53 -18.19 -1.06
C PHE A 55 9.74 -19.39 -1.60
N ASN A 56 10.07 -20.58 -1.08
CA ASN A 56 9.30 -21.81 -1.29
C ASN A 56 8.42 -22.07 -0.07
N ILE A 57 7.11 -22.20 -0.26
CA ILE A 57 6.14 -22.34 0.83
C ILE A 57 5.11 -23.43 0.56
N GLU A 58 4.72 -24.17 1.59
CA GLU A 58 3.54 -25.02 1.55
C GLU A 58 2.32 -24.29 2.12
N ALA A 59 1.23 -24.21 1.35
CA ALA A 59 -0.01 -23.56 1.77
C ALA A 59 -1.25 -24.24 1.17
N GLY A 60 -2.43 -23.91 1.69
CA GLY A 60 -3.71 -24.41 1.21
C GLY A 60 -4.19 -23.76 -0.10
N ASN A 61 -3.74 -22.54 -0.40
CA ASN A 61 -4.10 -21.76 -1.61
C ASN A 61 -3.10 -20.61 -1.84
N VAL A 62 -3.21 -19.87 -2.96
CA VAL A 62 -2.25 -18.79 -3.26
C VAL A 62 -2.37 -17.64 -2.26
N LYS A 63 -3.58 -17.37 -1.75
CA LYS A 63 -3.84 -16.25 -0.82
C LYS A 63 -3.10 -16.47 0.50
N GLU A 64 -3.17 -17.68 1.04
CA GLU A 64 -2.42 -18.09 2.22
C GLU A 64 -0.91 -18.02 2.00
N ALA A 65 -0.43 -18.56 0.86
CA ALA A 65 0.98 -18.52 0.49
C ALA A 65 1.50 -17.06 0.42
N ARG A 66 0.74 -16.17 -0.22
CA ARG A 66 1.05 -14.74 -0.34
C ARG A 66 1.01 -14.02 1.00
N ARG A 67 0.04 -14.31 1.86
CA ARG A 67 -0.05 -13.73 3.19
C ARG A 67 1.19 -14.08 4.02
N GLU A 68 1.54 -15.37 4.09
CA GLU A 68 2.70 -15.81 4.88
C GLU A 68 4.01 -15.28 4.31
N PHE A 69 4.17 -15.28 2.98
CA PHE A 69 5.32 -14.63 2.34
C PHE A 69 5.40 -13.14 2.70
N GLY A 70 4.29 -12.42 2.64
CA GLY A 70 4.20 -11.00 2.99
C GLY A 70 4.56 -10.72 4.45
N GLU A 71 4.11 -11.54 5.39
CA GLU A 71 4.45 -11.43 6.82
C GLU A 71 5.96 -11.60 7.05
N ARG A 72 6.56 -12.62 6.41
CA ARG A 72 8.00 -12.90 6.49
C ARG A 72 8.82 -11.80 5.84
N LEU A 73 8.46 -11.37 4.64
CA LEU A 73 9.15 -10.31 3.92
C LEU A 73 9.07 -8.98 4.68
N THR A 74 7.89 -8.63 5.22
CA THR A 74 7.73 -7.42 6.04
C THR A 74 8.65 -7.44 7.26
N LYS A 75 8.75 -8.59 7.95
CA LYS A 75 9.66 -8.74 9.09
C LYS A 75 11.11 -8.47 8.69
N ILE A 76 11.57 -8.99 7.56
CA ILE A 76 12.95 -8.81 7.08
C ILE A 76 13.17 -7.37 6.61
N ALA A 77 12.29 -6.86 5.73
CA ALA A 77 12.37 -5.53 5.15
C ALA A 77 12.41 -4.43 6.21
N CYS A 78 11.56 -4.49 7.24
CA CYS A 78 11.60 -3.52 8.36
C CYS A 78 12.97 -3.46 9.07
N ARG A 79 13.70 -4.58 9.16
CA ARG A 79 15.04 -4.61 9.76
C ARG A 79 16.10 -4.10 8.79
N ILE A 80 15.98 -4.43 7.50
CA ILE A 80 16.85 -3.88 6.47
C ILE A 80 16.69 -2.36 6.40
N PHE A 81 15.47 -1.82 6.50
CA PHE A 81 15.23 -0.38 6.57
C PHE A 81 16.03 0.30 7.68
N VAL A 82 16.00 -0.26 8.90
CA VAL A 82 16.74 0.29 10.04
C VAL A 82 18.25 0.24 9.78
N LEU A 83 18.75 -0.87 9.25
CA LEU A 83 20.19 -1.07 9.03
C LEU A 83 20.73 -0.24 7.87
N SER A 84 20.01 -0.20 6.75
CA SER A 84 20.42 0.48 5.52
C SER A 84 20.16 1.98 5.52
N GLN A 85 19.24 2.45 6.39
CA GLN A 85 18.81 3.86 6.46
C GLN A 85 18.38 4.44 5.12
N CYS A 86 17.83 3.59 4.24
CA CYS A 86 17.49 3.97 2.88
C CYS A 86 16.07 3.57 2.52
N TYR A 87 15.58 4.14 1.41
CA TYR A 87 14.27 3.80 0.87
C TYR A 87 14.22 2.34 0.39
N MET A 88 13.10 1.68 0.69
CA MET A 88 12.76 0.34 0.22
C MET A 88 11.25 0.27 -0.01
N GLU A 89 10.81 -0.36 -1.09
CA GLU A 89 9.40 -0.51 -1.44
C GLU A 89 9.20 -1.83 -2.16
N TRP A 90 8.22 -2.61 -1.73
CA TRP A 90 7.89 -3.91 -2.33
C TRP A 90 6.39 -4.10 -2.53
N LEU A 91 5.53 -3.41 -1.76
CA LEU A 91 4.08 -3.61 -1.80
C LEU A 91 3.52 -3.30 -3.19
N ASP A 92 4.02 -2.24 -3.82
CA ASP A 92 3.63 -1.84 -5.18
C ASP A 92 4.59 -2.32 -6.27
N GLN A 93 5.41 -3.33 -5.97
CA GLN A 93 6.30 -3.93 -6.94
C GLN A 93 5.71 -5.21 -7.56
N PRO A 94 6.20 -5.60 -8.76
CA PRO A 94 5.84 -6.86 -9.38
C PRO A 94 6.16 -8.07 -8.51
N TYR A 95 5.31 -9.08 -8.61
CA TYR A 95 5.57 -10.39 -8.01
C TYR A 95 5.06 -11.51 -8.90
N PHE A 96 5.61 -12.70 -8.72
CA PHE A 96 5.21 -13.91 -9.40
C PHE A 96 4.95 -15.03 -8.40
N VAL A 97 3.93 -15.86 -8.66
CA VAL A 97 3.62 -17.05 -7.88
C VAL A 97 3.43 -18.24 -8.80
N LEU A 98 4.21 -19.30 -8.57
CA LEU A 98 4.14 -20.55 -9.31
C LEU A 98 3.76 -21.69 -8.36
N ARG A 99 2.70 -22.42 -8.68
CA ARG A 99 2.39 -23.68 -7.98
C ARG A 99 3.20 -24.80 -8.62
N SER A 100 3.83 -25.64 -7.79
CA SER A 100 4.82 -26.63 -8.25
C SER A 100 4.26 -27.71 -9.19
N ASP A 101 2.94 -27.91 -9.19
CA ASP A 101 2.22 -28.87 -10.03
C ASP A 101 1.58 -28.22 -11.28
N CYS A 102 1.83 -26.93 -11.52
CA CYS A 102 1.25 -26.17 -12.61
C CYS A 102 2.30 -25.67 -13.60
N SER A 103 1.95 -25.67 -14.88
CA SER A 103 2.76 -25.08 -15.95
C SER A 103 2.50 -23.58 -16.15
N CYS A 104 1.71 -22.95 -15.29
CA CYS A 104 1.38 -21.53 -15.33
C CYS A 104 1.48 -20.94 -13.92
N GLY A 105 1.64 -19.61 -13.84
CA GLY A 105 1.72 -18.90 -12.57
C GLY A 105 1.04 -17.53 -12.62
N VAL A 106 0.78 -16.97 -11.46
CA VAL A 106 0.14 -15.66 -11.30
C VAL A 106 1.23 -14.59 -11.25
N PHE A 107 1.23 -13.71 -12.24
CA PHE A 107 2.08 -12.54 -12.30
C PHE A 107 1.28 -11.29 -11.96
N ARG A 108 1.71 -10.54 -10.95
CA ARG A 108 1.26 -9.15 -10.75
C ARG A 108 2.20 -8.23 -11.48
N TRP A 109 1.72 -7.62 -12.55
CA TRP A 109 2.42 -6.52 -13.18
C TRP A 109 2.08 -5.20 -12.50
N THR A 110 3.00 -4.25 -12.62
CA THR A 110 2.83 -2.89 -12.10
C THR A 110 3.33 -1.91 -13.13
N LYS A 111 2.56 -0.85 -13.38
CA LYS A 111 2.89 0.20 -14.34
C LYS A 111 2.83 1.55 -13.61
N PRO A 112 3.89 2.37 -13.71
CA PRO A 112 3.79 3.77 -13.30
C PRO A 112 2.67 4.46 -14.08
N HIS A 113 1.73 5.04 -13.37
CA HIS A 113 0.74 5.93 -13.94
C HIS A 113 1.28 7.35 -13.83
N GLY A 114 1.38 8.02 -14.98
CA GLY A 114 1.72 9.44 -15.03
C GLY A 114 0.68 10.30 -14.31
N PRO A 115 1.01 11.57 -14.03
CA PRO A 115 0.04 12.49 -13.47
C PRO A 115 -1.14 12.60 -14.43
N VAL A 116 -2.34 12.34 -13.92
CA VAL A 116 -3.60 12.68 -14.60
C VAL A 116 -4.03 14.06 -14.16
N GLY A 117 -4.45 14.89 -15.12
CA GLY A 117 -5.11 16.15 -14.80
C GLY A 117 -6.33 15.87 -13.93
N LEU A 118 -6.33 16.36 -12.70
CA LEU A 118 -7.59 16.61 -12.01
C LEU A 118 -8.13 17.88 -12.66
N MET A 119 -9.28 17.79 -13.33
CA MET A 119 -9.94 19.00 -13.83
C MET A 119 -10.52 19.69 -12.60
N PHE A 120 -10.03 20.89 -12.33
CA PHE A 120 -10.49 21.77 -11.25
C PHE A 120 -11.37 22.82 -11.92
N GLU A 121 -12.67 22.55 -11.95
CA GLU A 121 -13.64 23.30 -12.75
C GLU A 121 -14.38 24.31 -11.86
N GLU A 122 -15.50 24.84 -12.36
CA GLU A 122 -16.25 25.90 -11.68
C GLU A 122 -16.77 25.46 -10.31
N ASN A 123 -17.19 24.20 -10.17
CA ASN A 123 -17.67 23.65 -8.91
C ASN A 123 -16.56 23.54 -7.86
N GLU A 124 -15.38 23.03 -8.25
CA GLU A 124 -14.23 22.92 -7.34
C GLU A 124 -13.71 24.30 -6.95
N ARG A 125 -13.70 25.26 -7.89
CA ARG A 125 -13.35 26.66 -7.59
C ARG A 125 -14.30 27.28 -6.58
N TRP A 126 -15.61 27.15 -6.79
CA TRP A 126 -16.60 27.62 -5.83
C TRP A 126 -16.41 26.97 -4.45
N ALA A 127 -16.21 25.65 -4.42
CA ALA A 127 -15.97 24.94 -3.16
C ALA A 127 -14.71 25.45 -2.44
N LEU A 128 -13.64 25.76 -3.18
CA LEU A 128 -12.44 26.36 -2.61
C LEU A 128 -12.72 27.74 -2.00
N GLU A 129 -13.47 28.60 -2.68
CA GLU A 129 -13.87 29.92 -2.15
C GLU A 129 -14.65 29.75 -0.83
N VAL A 130 -15.64 28.84 -0.79
CA VAL A 130 -16.40 28.52 0.43
C VAL A 130 -15.49 28.01 1.56
N LEU A 131 -14.53 27.14 1.26
CA LEU A 131 -13.62 26.58 2.26
C LEU A 131 -12.64 27.62 2.81
N LEU A 132 -12.16 28.55 1.98
CA LEU A 132 -11.28 29.64 2.41
C LEU A 132 -11.97 30.65 3.32
N GLU A 133 -13.28 30.87 3.14
CA GLU A 133 -14.08 31.78 3.96
C GLU A 133 -14.63 31.10 5.23
N ASN A 134 -14.61 29.76 5.30
CA ASN A 134 -15.19 29.00 6.40
C ASN A 134 -14.23 28.93 7.61
N SER A 135 -14.58 29.59 8.71
CA SER A 135 -13.81 29.54 9.96
C SER A 135 -14.12 28.33 10.86
N GLU A 136 -15.09 27.49 10.52
CA GLU A 136 -15.45 26.30 11.31
C GLU A 136 -14.48 25.14 11.11
N VAL A 137 -13.77 25.12 9.98
CA VAL A 137 -12.73 24.15 9.66
C VAL A 137 -11.36 24.78 9.90
N PRO A 138 -10.58 24.30 10.89
CA PRO A 138 -9.28 24.89 11.18
C PRO A 138 -8.24 24.51 10.11
N ASP A 139 -7.31 25.42 9.80
CA ASP A 139 -6.21 25.20 8.84
C ASP A 139 -5.42 23.90 9.07
N ALA A 140 -5.24 23.53 10.34
CA ALA A 140 -4.57 22.29 10.72
C ALA A 140 -5.25 21.04 10.12
N PHE A 141 -6.58 21.04 9.96
CA PHE A 141 -7.27 19.96 9.25
C PHE A 141 -6.76 19.83 7.82
N TYR A 142 -6.72 20.92 7.05
CA TYR A 142 -6.28 20.90 5.65
C TYR A 142 -4.81 20.49 5.53
N GLN A 143 -3.95 20.93 6.45
CA GLN A 143 -2.54 20.53 6.47
C GLN A 143 -2.37 19.03 6.69
N TYR A 144 -3.00 18.46 7.73
CA TYR A 144 -2.94 17.02 7.99
C TYR A 144 -3.59 16.20 6.88
N TRP A 145 -4.71 16.68 6.31
CA TRP A 145 -5.39 15.97 5.22
C TRP A 145 -4.53 15.94 3.96
N LYS A 146 -3.90 17.07 3.60
CA LYS A 146 -2.93 17.16 2.50
C LYS A 146 -1.77 16.20 2.73
N ASP A 147 -1.21 16.15 3.95
CA ASP A 147 -0.10 15.26 4.28
C ASP A 147 -0.55 13.78 4.24
N ALA A 148 -1.77 13.46 4.69
CA ALA A 148 -2.34 12.11 4.61
C ALA A 148 -2.50 11.64 3.15
N THR A 149 -3.04 12.50 2.28
CA THR A 149 -3.16 12.23 0.84
C THR A 149 -1.78 12.01 0.21
N ASN A 150 -0.79 12.77 0.66
CA ASN A 150 0.61 12.70 0.21
C ASN A 150 1.47 11.65 0.94
N THR A 151 0.87 10.74 1.72
CA THR A 151 1.61 9.72 2.45
C THR A 151 1.43 8.35 1.82
N THR A 152 2.54 7.64 1.63
CA THR A 152 2.58 6.23 1.25
C THR A 152 2.51 5.34 2.49
N GLY A 153 1.77 4.24 2.42
CA GLY A 153 1.61 3.30 3.52
C GLY A 153 0.36 3.55 4.38
N TYR A 154 -0.28 2.46 4.79
CA TYR A 154 -1.58 2.47 5.44
C TYR A 154 -1.57 3.09 6.84
N SER A 155 -0.62 2.71 7.70
CA SER A 155 -0.51 3.19 9.09
C SER A 155 -0.32 4.70 9.17
N SER A 156 0.67 5.22 8.45
CA SER A 156 1.02 6.64 8.43
C SER A 156 -0.13 7.49 7.87
N LYS A 157 -0.76 7.04 6.78
CA LYS A 157 -1.96 7.68 6.23
C LYS A 157 -3.11 7.70 7.24
N LEU A 158 -3.39 6.57 7.89
CA LEU A 158 -4.43 6.48 8.92
C LEU A 158 -4.16 7.45 10.08
N LEU A 159 -2.94 7.48 10.62
CA LEU A 159 -2.56 8.39 11.71
C LEU A 159 -2.72 9.87 11.33
N LEU A 160 -2.35 10.25 10.11
CA LEU A 160 -2.54 11.63 9.62
C LEU A 160 -4.02 11.98 9.42
N MET A 161 -4.84 11.04 8.91
CA MET A 161 -6.30 11.26 8.84
C MET A 161 -6.93 11.38 10.23
N LEU A 162 -6.52 10.55 11.20
CA LEU A 162 -6.94 10.66 12.59
C LEU A 162 -6.55 12.04 13.16
N SER A 163 -5.33 12.51 12.90
CA SER A 163 -4.86 13.84 13.33
C SER A 163 -5.66 14.98 12.69
N ALA A 164 -6.02 14.87 11.41
CA ALA A 164 -6.89 15.83 10.74
C ALA A 164 -8.27 15.91 11.43
N ILE A 165 -8.86 14.76 11.74
CA ILE A 165 -10.16 14.67 12.44
C ILE A 165 -10.07 15.26 13.84
N GLU A 166 -8.97 15.03 14.57
CA GLU A 166 -8.76 15.65 15.88
C GLU A 166 -8.67 17.17 15.79
N ALA A 167 -8.01 17.71 14.76
CA ALA A 167 -7.98 19.14 14.51
C ALA A 167 -9.40 19.67 14.27
N LEU A 168 -10.18 19.00 13.42
CA LEU A 168 -11.56 19.38 13.09
C LEU A 168 -12.51 19.32 14.30
N CYS A 169 -12.28 18.39 15.22
CA CYS A 169 -13.09 18.18 16.42
C CYS A 169 -12.52 18.86 17.68
N LYS A 170 -11.49 19.68 17.56
CA LYS A 170 -10.84 20.30 18.73
C LYS A 170 -11.77 21.32 19.41
N LYS A 171 -12.02 21.15 20.72
CA LYS A 171 -12.61 22.19 21.57
C LYS A 171 -11.52 23.05 22.19
N ASN A 172 -11.72 24.36 22.11
CA ASN A 172 -11.00 25.31 22.94
C ASN A 172 -11.60 25.25 24.35
N SER A 173 -11.02 24.41 25.21
CA SER A 173 -11.28 24.44 26.64
C SER A 173 -10.55 25.63 27.27
N SER A 174 -11.16 26.27 28.27
CA SER A 174 -10.52 27.33 29.07
C SER A 174 -9.31 26.77 29.83
N GLY A 175 -8.10 26.90 29.25
CA GLY A 175 -6.83 26.42 29.81
C GLY A 175 -5.85 25.92 28.73
N THR A 176 -4.70 25.37 29.13
CA THR A 176 -3.65 24.83 28.23
C THR A 176 -3.97 23.43 27.66
N LYS A 177 -5.08 22.82 28.07
CA LYS A 177 -5.45 21.46 27.66
C LYS A 177 -6.62 21.51 26.67
N TYR A 178 -6.38 21.07 25.44
CA TYR A 178 -7.46 20.89 24.47
C TYR A 178 -8.22 19.59 24.76
N SER A 179 -9.48 19.54 24.33
CA SER A 179 -10.32 18.34 24.40
C SER A 179 -10.98 18.08 23.05
N ILE A 180 -11.38 16.84 22.80
CA ILE A 180 -12.08 16.45 21.57
C ILE A 180 -13.58 16.61 21.76
N ASP A 181 -14.25 17.19 20.76
CA ASP A 181 -15.70 17.20 20.65
C ASP A 181 -16.22 15.84 20.19
N PHE A 182 -16.52 14.97 21.14
CA PHE A 182 -17.08 13.66 20.84
C PHE A 182 -18.45 13.70 20.15
N ILE A 183 -19.22 14.80 20.28
CA ILE A 183 -20.50 14.95 19.59
C ILE A 183 -20.25 15.23 18.10
N LYS A 184 -19.38 16.19 17.80
CA LYS A 184 -18.97 16.50 16.42
C LYS A 184 -18.28 15.29 15.77
N LEU A 185 -17.44 14.58 16.52
CA LEU A 185 -16.78 13.36 16.05
C LEU A 185 -17.78 12.28 15.64
N GLU A 186 -18.80 12.02 16.47
CA GLU A 186 -19.86 11.06 16.15
C GLU A 186 -20.73 11.53 14.99
N GLN A 187 -21.00 12.84 14.88
CA GLN A 187 -21.69 13.42 13.71
C GLN A 187 -20.93 13.16 12.40
N ILE A 188 -19.60 13.26 12.43
CA ILE A 188 -18.75 13.07 11.24
C ILE A 188 -18.63 11.58 10.90
N LEU A 189 -18.25 10.74 11.88
CA LEU A 189 -17.88 9.34 11.62
C LEU A 189 -19.06 8.37 11.70
N GLY A 190 -20.13 8.75 12.38
CA GLY A 190 -21.14 7.83 12.88
C GLY A 190 -20.66 7.10 14.15
N LYS A 191 -21.60 6.46 14.83
CA LYS A 191 -21.37 5.78 16.11
C LYS A 191 -20.31 4.67 16.00
N ASP A 192 -20.52 3.72 15.09
CA ASP A 192 -19.71 2.50 15.01
C ASP A 192 -18.24 2.80 14.71
N LEU A 193 -17.97 3.59 13.65
CA LEU A 193 -16.60 3.96 13.29
C LEU A 193 -15.91 4.83 14.36
N LYS A 194 -16.67 5.69 15.06
CA LYS A 194 -16.13 6.45 16.20
C LYS A 194 -15.74 5.51 17.34
N GLU A 195 -16.55 4.50 17.64
CA GLU A 195 -16.26 3.55 18.72
C GLU A 195 -15.07 2.66 18.37
N ASP A 196 -14.92 2.21 17.12
CA ASP A 196 -13.74 1.44 16.69
C ASP A 196 -12.44 2.27 16.82
N LEU A 197 -12.50 3.54 16.40
CA LEU A 197 -11.30 4.38 16.29
C LEU A 197 -10.96 5.11 17.60
N TRP A 198 -11.93 5.65 18.33
CA TRP A 198 -11.75 6.42 19.57
C TRP A 198 -12.30 5.75 20.84
N GLY A 199 -12.98 4.61 20.70
CA GLY A 199 -13.51 3.84 21.82
C GLY A 199 -14.83 4.37 22.35
N THR A 200 -15.23 3.82 23.49
CA THR A 200 -16.46 4.19 24.19
C THR A 200 -16.13 5.04 25.42
N LYS A 201 -17.18 5.50 26.12
CA LYS A 201 -16.97 6.25 27.37
C LYS A 201 -16.44 5.32 28.48
N GLU A 202 -16.83 4.05 28.43
CA GLU A 202 -16.56 3.04 29.43
C GLU A 202 -15.09 2.59 29.39
N ASP A 203 -14.53 2.39 28.19
CA ASP A 203 -13.13 1.97 28.01
C ASP A 203 -12.13 3.15 28.00
N LYS A 204 -12.65 4.38 27.98
CA LYS A 204 -11.88 5.63 27.88
C LYS A 204 -10.94 5.63 26.66
N GLY A 205 -11.33 4.95 25.58
CA GLY A 205 -10.56 4.83 24.36
C GLY A 205 -9.31 3.96 24.43
N LYS A 206 -9.05 3.27 25.55
CA LYS A 206 -7.79 2.51 25.72
C LYS A 206 -7.66 1.35 24.73
N GLY A 207 -8.77 0.70 24.38
CA GLY A 207 -8.78 -0.39 23.41
C GLY A 207 -8.86 0.07 21.96
N ALA A 208 -9.12 1.37 21.74
CA ALA A 208 -9.43 1.90 20.43
C ALA A 208 -8.19 2.04 19.54
N LEU A 209 -8.38 1.88 18.24
CA LEU A 209 -7.27 1.82 17.28
C LEU A 209 -6.40 3.09 17.31
N ARG A 210 -7.02 4.28 17.40
CA ARG A 210 -6.27 5.54 17.49
C ARG A 210 -5.37 5.59 18.72
N HIS A 211 -5.86 5.15 19.87
CA HIS A 211 -5.08 5.18 21.11
C HIS A 211 -3.88 4.25 20.99
N ARG A 212 -4.13 3.01 20.59
CA ARG A 212 -3.10 1.98 20.39
C ARG A 212 -1.98 2.46 19.47
N LEU A 213 -2.33 2.95 18.27
CA LEU A 213 -1.34 3.41 17.28
C LEU A 213 -0.50 4.61 17.75
N VAL A 214 -1.10 5.56 18.46
CA VAL A 214 -0.38 6.75 18.97
C VAL A 214 0.50 6.40 20.18
N HIS A 215 0.16 5.35 20.93
CA HIS A 215 0.90 4.92 22.11
C HIS A 215 1.92 3.79 21.84
N GLY A 216 2.27 3.57 20.58
CA GLY A 216 3.37 2.68 20.19
C GLY A 216 2.97 1.23 19.98
N GLU A 217 1.69 0.90 20.04
CA GLU A 217 1.19 -0.38 19.55
C GLU A 217 1.02 -0.34 18.03
N TYR A 218 1.02 -1.51 17.40
CA TYR A 218 0.78 -1.67 15.97
C TYR A 218 -0.53 -2.42 15.71
N PHE A 219 -0.88 -2.57 14.43
CA PHE A 219 -2.08 -3.31 14.02
C PHE A 219 -2.05 -4.77 14.51
N GLU A 220 -3.19 -5.22 15.01
CA GLU A 220 -3.50 -6.61 15.27
C GLU A 220 -4.18 -7.28 14.06
N LYS A 221 -4.29 -8.61 14.10
CA LYS A 221 -4.86 -9.40 13.00
C LYS A 221 -6.25 -8.93 12.56
N LEU A 222 -7.10 -8.52 13.52
CA LEU A 222 -8.47 -8.09 13.23
C LEU A 222 -8.52 -6.68 12.61
N ASP A 223 -7.53 -5.83 12.88
CA ASP A 223 -7.48 -4.46 12.35
C ASP A 223 -7.34 -4.45 10.82
N HIS A 224 -6.80 -5.52 10.24
CA HIS A 224 -6.62 -5.69 8.80
C HIS A 224 -7.91 -6.11 8.07
N LEU A 225 -8.99 -6.44 8.78
CA LEU A 225 -10.27 -6.80 8.19
C LEU A 225 -11.07 -5.57 7.72
N THR A 226 -10.75 -4.40 8.25
CA THR A 226 -11.47 -3.15 7.98
C THR A 226 -10.56 -2.15 7.28
N ASN A 227 -11.04 -1.57 6.17
CA ASN A 227 -10.32 -0.49 5.48
C ASN A 227 -10.67 0.87 6.08
N TYR A 228 -10.13 1.16 7.27
CA TYR A 228 -10.38 2.38 8.03
C TYR A 228 -10.06 3.65 7.22
N VAL A 229 -9.02 3.65 6.39
CA VAL A 229 -8.68 4.80 5.53
C VAL A 229 -9.84 5.14 4.59
N ASN A 230 -10.41 4.15 3.91
CA ASN A 230 -11.54 4.37 3.00
C ASN A 230 -12.80 4.79 3.77
N HIS A 231 -13.08 4.19 4.93
CA HIS A 231 -14.22 4.57 5.75
C HIS A 231 -14.10 6.01 6.26
N LEU A 232 -12.94 6.40 6.78
CA LEU A 232 -12.66 7.78 7.20
C LEU A 232 -12.80 8.76 6.04
N HIS A 233 -12.24 8.43 4.87
CA HIS A 233 -12.36 9.26 3.69
C HIS A 233 -13.82 9.53 3.34
N SER A 234 -14.59 8.46 3.14
CA SER A 234 -16.01 8.56 2.78
C SER A 234 -16.80 9.39 3.79
N LYS A 235 -16.61 9.16 5.10
CA LYS A 235 -17.30 9.90 6.16
C LYS A 235 -16.94 11.38 6.17
N ILE A 236 -15.66 11.72 5.99
CA ILE A 236 -15.21 13.11 5.93
C ILE A 236 -15.75 13.81 4.69
N ILE A 237 -15.67 13.19 3.51
CA ILE A 237 -16.21 13.80 2.29
C ILE A 237 -17.72 14.03 2.41
N ALA A 238 -18.47 13.05 2.93
CA ALA A 238 -19.90 13.21 3.18
C ALA A 238 -20.19 14.36 4.17
N TYR A 239 -19.39 14.51 5.22
CA TYR A 239 -19.50 15.64 6.15
C TYR A 239 -19.25 16.98 5.46
N PHE A 240 -18.20 17.10 4.64
CA PHE A 240 -17.91 18.32 3.91
C PHE A 240 -19.02 18.67 2.91
N ASN A 241 -19.47 17.71 2.10
CA ASN A 241 -20.58 17.91 1.17
C ASN A 241 -21.88 18.32 1.89
N GLY A 242 -22.24 17.62 2.97
CA GLY A 242 -23.52 17.84 3.65
C GLY A 242 -23.55 19.02 4.60
N SER A 243 -22.48 19.25 5.37
CA SER A 243 -22.47 20.22 6.47
C SER A 243 -21.74 21.52 6.14
N ILE A 244 -20.63 21.45 5.40
CA ILE A 244 -19.78 22.61 5.10
C ILE A 244 -20.20 23.26 3.78
N LEU A 245 -20.15 22.49 2.69
CA LEU A 245 -20.49 22.95 1.34
C LEU A 245 -22.01 22.99 1.10
N LYS A 246 -22.76 22.13 1.79
CA LYS A 246 -24.22 21.94 1.59
C LYS A 246 -24.58 21.62 0.13
N ASN A 247 -23.65 21.00 -0.58
CA ASN A 247 -23.77 20.54 -1.95
C ASN A 247 -22.79 19.38 -2.20
N ALA A 248 -23.16 18.44 -3.07
CA ALA A 248 -22.36 17.26 -3.39
C ALA A 248 -21.29 17.58 -4.44
N VAL A 249 -20.32 18.42 -4.06
CA VAL A 249 -19.24 18.86 -4.97
C VAL A 249 -18.04 17.91 -4.93
N ILE A 250 -17.69 17.40 -3.75
CA ILE A 250 -16.54 16.50 -3.64
C ILE A 250 -17.00 15.06 -3.91
N HIS A 251 -16.34 14.37 -4.83
CA HIS A 251 -16.73 13.02 -5.24
C HIS A 251 -16.49 11.97 -4.14
N GLU A 252 -17.57 11.42 -3.58
CA GLU A 252 -17.50 10.45 -2.45
C GLU A 252 -16.95 9.08 -2.85
N GLY A 253 -17.10 8.69 -4.13
CA GLY A 253 -16.65 7.40 -4.65
C GLY A 253 -15.17 7.31 -5.01
N VAL A 254 -14.34 8.29 -4.62
CA VAL A 254 -12.89 8.20 -4.86
C VAL A 254 -12.29 7.21 -3.86
N VAL A 255 -12.01 6.00 -4.33
CA VAL A 255 -11.35 4.93 -3.56
C VAL A 255 -9.84 4.96 -3.85
N ASN A 256 -9.04 4.72 -2.81
CA ASN A 256 -7.57 4.63 -2.83
C ASN A 256 -6.99 3.93 -4.10
N PRO A 257 -5.84 4.36 -4.65
CA PRO A 257 -5.01 5.48 -4.20
C PRO A 257 -5.58 6.85 -4.57
N GLN A 258 -5.69 7.70 -3.55
CA GLN A 258 -5.71 9.15 -3.79
C GLN A 258 -4.40 9.51 -4.49
N ARG A 259 -4.51 10.31 -5.56
CA ARG A 259 -3.45 10.62 -6.52
C ARG A 259 -2.20 11.11 -5.79
N HIS A 260 -1.08 10.42 -5.95
CA HIS A 260 0.18 10.73 -5.25
C HIS A 260 1.29 11.12 -6.25
N PRO A 261 2.11 12.16 -5.98
CA PRO A 261 3.19 12.61 -6.87
C PRO A 261 4.32 11.60 -7.08
N SER A 262 4.55 10.67 -6.15
CA SER A 262 5.50 9.55 -6.33
C SER A 262 4.98 8.44 -7.27
N GLY A 263 3.89 8.72 -7.99
CA GLY A 263 3.25 7.82 -8.94
C GLY A 263 2.03 7.13 -8.32
N SER A 264 0.90 7.18 -9.03
CA SER A 264 -0.07 6.10 -8.89
C SER A 264 0.50 4.91 -9.65
N ALA A 265 0.49 3.70 -9.09
CA ALA A 265 0.81 2.50 -9.86
C ALA A 265 -0.49 1.82 -10.25
N TYR A 266 -0.67 1.54 -11.54
CA TYR A 266 -1.66 0.53 -11.93
C TYR A 266 -1.04 -0.83 -11.75
N HIS A 267 -1.82 -1.75 -11.21
CA HIS A 267 -1.43 -3.14 -11.18
C HIS A 267 -2.58 -4.00 -11.64
N GLY A 268 -2.23 -5.17 -12.14
CA GLY A 268 -3.19 -6.21 -12.47
C GLY A 268 -2.55 -7.56 -12.24
N HIS A 269 -3.40 -8.57 -12.11
CA HIS A 269 -2.98 -9.95 -12.07
C HIS A 269 -3.22 -10.59 -13.42
N SER A 270 -2.26 -11.39 -13.86
CA SER A 270 -2.36 -12.15 -15.09
C SER A 270 -1.87 -13.56 -14.81
N LEU A 271 -2.66 -14.55 -15.22
CA LEU A 271 -2.18 -15.92 -15.25
C LEU A 271 -1.35 -16.07 -16.53
N ILE A 272 -0.11 -16.52 -16.38
CA ILE A 272 0.83 -16.59 -17.49
C ILE A 272 1.42 -17.99 -17.63
N ARG A 273 1.69 -18.39 -18.86
CA ARG A 273 2.40 -19.63 -19.21
C ARG A 273 3.58 -19.29 -20.12
N ALA A 274 4.71 -19.99 -19.95
CA ALA A 274 5.85 -19.83 -20.83
C ALA A 274 5.59 -20.43 -22.22
N LEU A 275 6.11 -19.76 -23.24
CA LEU A 275 6.14 -20.24 -24.61
C LEU A 275 7.55 -20.79 -24.92
N GLY A 276 7.61 -21.93 -25.60
CA GLY A 276 8.88 -22.56 -25.98
C GLY A 276 9.74 -22.94 -24.77
N SER A 277 10.97 -22.43 -24.72
CA SER A 277 11.96 -22.70 -23.67
C SER A 277 12.11 -21.58 -22.64
N SER A 278 11.19 -20.60 -22.61
CA SER A 278 11.24 -19.50 -21.65
C SER A 278 11.05 -19.99 -20.21
N GLU A 279 11.78 -19.40 -19.27
CA GLU A 279 11.66 -19.77 -17.86
C GLU A 279 10.47 -19.07 -17.19
N LEU A 280 9.77 -19.77 -16.29
CA LEU A 280 8.72 -19.19 -15.45
C LEU A 280 9.32 -18.72 -14.11
N ASN A 281 10.00 -17.59 -14.15
CA ASN A 281 10.43 -16.85 -12.97
C ASN A 281 10.26 -15.35 -13.20
N LEU A 282 10.10 -14.59 -12.11
CA LEU A 282 9.82 -13.15 -12.14
C LEU A 282 10.84 -12.40 -12.99
N GLY A 283 12.10 -12.81 -12.88
CA GLY A 283 13.21 -12.30 -13.64
C GLY A 283 13.04 -12.31 -15.15
N SER A 284 12.91 -13.52 -15.70
CA SER A 284 12.68 -13.75 -17.12
C SER A 284 11.38 -13.10 -17.60
N ILE A 285 10.35 -13.06 -16.75
CA ILE A 285 9.09 -12.37 -17.05
C ILE A 285 9.31 -10.87 -17.22
N LEU A 286 10.04 -10.22 -16.30
CA LEU A 286 10.32 -8.78 -16.35
C LEU A 286 11.16 -8.39 -17.56
N GLY A 287 12.01 -9.27 -18.08
CA GLY A 287 12.73 -9.06 -19.35
C GLY A 287 11.83 -9.13 -20.60
N GLY A 288 10.64 -9.72 -20.48
CA GLY A 288 9.67 -9.93 -21.57
C GLY A 288 8.37 -9.14 -21.43
N ILE A 289 8.40 -7.97 -20.76
CA ILE A 289 7.23 -7.09 -20.64
C ILE A 289 7.23 -5.95 -21.66
N ASP A 290 6.04 -5.49 -22.02
CA ASP A 290 5.81 -4.31 -22.84
C ASP A 290 5.92 -2.99 -22.03
N LYS A 291 5.73 -1.86 -22.72
CA LYS A 291 5.72 -0.52 -22.10
C LYS A 291 4.63 -0.32 -21.03
N ASP A 292 3.63 -1.19 -21.02
CA ASP A 292 2.51 -1.18 -20.08
C ASP A 292 2.75 -2.13 -18.90
N GLY A 293 3.93 -2.78 -18.85
CA GLY A 293 4.34 -3.72 -17.81
C GLY A 293 3.74 -5.12 -17.97
N ARG A 294 3.04 -5.40 -19.07
CA ARG A 294 2.38 -6.68 -19.33
C ARG A 294 3.29 -7.59 -20.16
N PRO A 295 3.16 -8.93 -20.06
CA PRO A 295 3.89 -9.82 -20.94
C PRO A 295 3.63 -9.48 -22.42
N ASP A 296 4.70 -9.38 -23.22
CA ASP A 296 4.64 -8.87 -24.59
C ASP A 296 4.14 -9.89 -25.64
N GLY A 297 3.79 -11.10 -25.20
CA GLY A 297 3.30 -12.18 -26.05
C GLY A 297 4.39 -12.99 -26.77
N ARG A 298 5.67 -12.62 -26.67
CA ARG A 298 6.78 -13.34 -27.33
C ARG A 298 7.25 -14.54 -26.51
N CYS A 299 7.46 -14.33 -25.22
CA CYS A 299 7.97 -15.36 -24.30
C CYS A 299 6.87 -15.98 -23.43
N TYR A 300 5.71 -15.31 -23.31
CA TYR A 300 4.64 -15.72 -22.40
C TYR A 300 3.28 -15.47 -23.01
N GLU A 301 2.36 -16.42 -22.81
CA GLU A 301 0.93 -16.25 -23.10
C GLU A 301 0.17 -15.85 -21.84
N ILE A 302 -0.79 -14.93 -21.97
CA ILE A 302 -1.76 -14.60 -20.92
C ILE A 302 -2.95 -15.54 -21.05
N LEU A 303 -3.24 -16.28 -19.99
CA LEU A 303 -4.38 -17.18 -19.91
C LEU A 303 -5.61 -16.43 -19.40
N CYS A 304 -6.68 -16.41 -20.18
CA CYS A 304 -7.98 -15.85 -19.80
C CYS A 304 -8.91 -16.95 -19.29
N ASP A 305 -8.54 -17.61 -18.18
CA ASP A 305 -9.39 -18.61 -17.54
C ASP A 305 -9.76 -18.14 -16.10
N PRO A 306 -10.99 -17.64 -15.90
CA PRO A 306 -11.47 -17.18 -14.59
C PRO A 306 -11.48 -18.29 -13.53
N GLN A 307 -11.76 -19.54 -13.90
CA GLN A 307 -11.81 -20.65 -12.95
C GLN A 307 -10.41 -21.02 -12.45
N LEU A 308 -9.42 -20.93 -13.32
CA LEU A 308 -8.02 -21.09 -12.92
C LEU A 308 -7.56 -19.94 -12.02
N LEU A 309 -7.95 -18.70 -12.30
CA LEU A 309 -7.68 -17.55 -11.43
C LEU A 309 -8.33 -17.69 -10.04
N ASP A 310 -9.54 -18.22 -9.95
CA ASP A 310 -10.23 -18.47 -8.67
C ASP A 310 -9.61 -19.64 -7.88
N ASN A 311 -8.98 -20.59 -8.57
CA ASN A 311 -8.24 -21.72 -8.00
C ASN A 311 -6.80 -21.38 -7.59
N TYR A 312 -6.35 -20.16 -7.90
CA TYR A 312 -5.13 -19.55 -7.36
C TYR A 312 -5.52 -18.66 -6.18
#